data_AF-A0A3N5RJ94-F1
#
_entry.id   AF-A0A3N5RJ94-F1
#
_cell.length_a   1.000
_cell.length_b   1.000
_cell.length_c   1.000
_cell.angle_alpha   90.00
_cell.angle_beta   90.00
_cell.angle_gamma   90.00
#
_symmetry.space_group_name_H-M   'P 1'
#
loop_
_entity.id
_entity.type
_entity.pdbx_description
1 polymer ?
#
loop_
_entity_poly.entity_id
_entity_poly.type
_entity_poly.pdbx_seq_one_letter_code
_entity_poly.pdbx_strand_id
1 'polypeptide(L)'
;MKPNQIKYFPIVVLLITLMGVTACTMLQSESIRQGQNQSAAHAVGESSLSDVDKPDAGSQTVLPGGNETTGGYNCTDTEPHPIGQSIAKSYEVDYLQVMNWFCSGYSFENILIALETSSVVNIPTDMLLEMRLDKEWEVIWDETGFTGDR
;
A
#
# COMPACT_ATOMS: atom_id res chain seq x y z
N MET A 1 25.53 26.58 43.28
CA MET A 1 26.06 25.55 42.36
C MET A 1 24.90 24.74 41.79
N LYS A 2 24.77 24.62 40.46
CA LYS A 2 23.83 23.72 39.77
C LYS A 2 24.64 22.66 39.02
N PRO A 3 24.31 21.36 39.12
CA PRO A 3 25.11 20.29 38.54
C PRO A 3 24.88 20.14 37.03
N ASN A 4 25.99 20.00 36.29
CA ASN A 4 26.04 19.77 34.84
C ASN A 4 25.61 18.33 34.49
N GLN A 5 24.33 18.11 34.22
CA GLN A 5 23.81 16.79 33.77
C GLN A 5 23.63 16.67 32.24
N ILE A 6 23.88 17.73 31.48
CA ILE A 6 23.50 17.79 30.05
C ILE A 6 24.57 17.20 29.11
N LYS A 7 25.80 16.95 29.59
CA LYS A 7 26.92 16.51 28.73
C LYS A 7 27.07 14.99 28.57
N TYR A 8 26.47 14.19 29.45
CA TYR A 8 26.63 12.73 29.44
C TYR A 8 25.55 12.01 28.62
N PHE A 9 24.44 12.68 28.34
CA PHE A 9 23.32 12.12 27.58
C PHE A 9 23.69 11.63 26.18
N PRO A 10 24.44 12.39 25.33
CA PRO A 10 24.77 11.91 23.99
C PRO A 10 25.78 10.75 24.01
N ILE A 11 26.65 10.69 25.02
CA ILE A 11 27.68 9.64 25.15
C ILE A 11 27.05 8.32 25.58
N VAL A 12 26.09 8.35 26.51
CA VAL A 12 25.38 7.15 26.99
C VAL A 12 24.50 6.56 25.89
N VAL A 13 23.80 7.39 25.11
CA VAL A 13 22.97 6.92 23.97
C VAL A 13 23.84 6.24 22.90
N LEU A 14 25.00 6.82 22.58
CA LEU A 14 25.91 6.26 21.57
C LEU A 14 26.53 4.91 21.99
N LEU A 15 26.80 4.72 23.27
CA LEU A 15 27.28 3.43 23.80
C LEU A 15 26.20 2.35 23.80
N ILE A 16 24.94 2.70 24.08
CA ILE A 16 23.82 1.75 24.07
C ILE A 16 23.52 1.29 22.63
N THR A 17 23.60 2.18 21.65
CA THR A 17 23.40 1.82 20.23
C THR A 17 24.49 0.88 19.69
N LEU A 18 25.73 1.01 20.17
CA LEU A 18 26.87 0.17 19.74
C LEU A 18 26.76 -1.28 20.24
N MET A 19 26.09 -1.53 21.37
CA MET A 19 25.90 -2.88 21.90
C MET A 19 24.69 -3.61 21.29
N GLY A 20 23.72 -2.89 20.71
CA GLY A 20 22.47 -3.46 20.18
C GLY A 20 22.58 -4.13 18.80
N VAL A 21 23.60 -3.80 18.01
CA VAL A 21 23.71 -4.26 16.61
C VAL A 21 24.34 -5.65 16.44
N THR A 22 24.90 -6.24 17.51
CA THR A 22 25.67 -7.50 17.43
C THR A 22 24.82 -8.76 17.66
N ALA A 23 23.50 -8.64 17.89
CA ALA A 23 22.63 -9.79 18.24
C ALA A 23 21.68 -10.27 17.11
N CYS A 24 21.71 -9.69 15.91
CA CYS A 24 20.74 -10.03 14.86
C CYS A 24 21.27 -10.86 13.68
N THR A 25 22.53 -11.29 13.65
CA THR A 25 23.08 -12.02 12.48
C THR A 25 23.21 -13.54 12.65
N MET A 26 22.67 -14.14 13.71
CA MET A 26 22.93 -15.56 14.06
C MET A 26 21.69 -16.39 14.37
N LEU A 27 20.56 -16.19 13.67
CA LEU A 27 19.46 -17.16 13.71
C LEU A 27 18.64 -17.13 12.41
N GLN A 28 18.41 -18.32 11.84
CA GLN A 28 17.57 -18.64 10.66
C GLN A 28 18.26 -18.75 9.30
N SER A 29 19.33 -19.55 9.26
CA SER A 29 19.66 -20.36 8.09
C SER A 29 19.54 -21.84 8.49
N GLU A 30 18.37 -22.48 8.26
CA GLU A 30 18.18 -23.93 8.07
C GLU A 30 16.67 -24.29 8.06
N SER A 31 16.16 -24.77 6.91
CA SER A 31 15.14 -25.84 6.77
C SER A 31 14.15 -25.66 5.58
N ILE A 32 14.60 -25.78 4.33
CA ILE A 32 13.81 -26.47 3.29
C ILE A 32 14.75 -27.35 2.44
N ARG A 33 15.11 -28.50 3.01
CA ARG A 33 15.53 -29.71 2.28
C ARG A 33 14.89 -30.90 2.97
N GLN A 34 13.66 -31.26 2.58
CA GLN A 34 13.23 -32.66 2.46
C GLN A 34 11.78 -32.72 1.98
N GLY A 35 11.60 -33.34 0.82
CA GLY A 35 10.30 -33.60 0.22
C GLY A 35 10.40 -34.29 -1.13
N GLN A 36 11.41 -35.13 -1.35
CA GLN A 36 11.37 -36.16 -2.39
C GLN A 36 10.71 -37.41 -1.81
N ASN A 37 9.56 -37.81 -2.37
CA ASN A 37 9.16 -39.21 -2.56
C ASN A 37 7.91 -39.23 -3.47
N GLN A 38 8.05 -39.37 -4.79
CA GLN A 38 8.07 -40.63 -5.57
C GLN A 38 6.79 -41.47 -5.53
N SER A 39 6.08 -41.50 -6.67
CA SER A 39 5.63 -42.71 -7.42
C SER A 39 4.62 -42.24 -8.47
N ALA A 40 4.85 -42.30 -9.78
CA ALA A 40 5.20 -43.38 -10.70
C ALA A 40 3.99 -43.76 -11.57
N ALA A 41 4.23 -43.73 -12.88
CA ALA A 41 3.49 -44.30 -14.00
C ALA A 41 2.11 -43.71 -14.35
N HIS A 42 2.02 -43.06 -15.52
CA HIS A 42 1.13 -43.52 -16.59
C HIS A 42 1.72 -43.16 -17.95
N ALA A 43 1.71 -44.16 -18.84
CA ALA A 43 2.38 -44.20 -20.13
C ALA A 43 1.53 -43.57 -21.26
N VAL A 44 2.27 -42.95 -22.20
CA VAL A 44 2.12 -42.89 -23.67
C VAL A 44 0.71 -42.93 -24.30
N GLY A 45 0.42 -41.88 -25.08
CA GLY A 45 -0.53 -41.83 -26.20
C GLY A 45 -0.50 -40.40 -26.78
N GLU A 46 0.39 -40.12 -27.73
CA GLU A 46 0.17 -40.12 -29.19
C GLU A 46 -0.72 -38.96 -29.70
N SER A 47 -0.07 -38.11 -30.50
CA SER A 47 -0.55 -37.17 -31.53
C SER A 47 -1.97 -36.60 -31.48
N SER A 48 -2.05 -35.27 -31.45
CA SER A 48 -2.42 -34.53 -32.66
C SER A 48 -2.16 -33.03 -32.51
N LEU A 49 -1.41 -32.47 -33.47
CA LEU A 49 -1.51 -31.08 -33.87
C LEU A 49 -2.98 -30.75 -34.12
N SER A 50 -3.45 -29.61 -33.63
CA SER A 50 -4.34 -28.70 -34.35
C SER A 50 -4.51 -27.40 -33.57
N ASP A 51 -4.31 -26.30 -34.30
CA ASP A 51 -5.04 -25.04 -34.20
C ASP A 51 -4.71 -24.03 -33.11
N VAL A 52 -3.94 -23.03 -33.58
CA VAL A 52 -4.07 -21.60 -33.31
C VAL A 52 -5.51 -21.21 -32.97
N ASP A 53 -5.71 -20.73 -31.74
CA ASP A 53 -6.46 -19.48 -31.53
C ASP A 53 -5.98 -18.81 -30.24
N LYS A 54 -5.47 -17.59 -30.39
CA LYS A 54 -5.17 -16.65 -29.32
C LYS A 54 -6.32 -15.65 -29.28
N PRO A 55 -7.11 -15.64 -28.20
CA PRO A 55 -7.65 -14.41 -27.68
C PRO A 55 -6.86 -14.02 -26.43
N ASP A 56 -6.18 -12.90 -26.60
CA ASP A 56 -5.71 -12.02 -25.54
C ASP A 56 -6.86 -11.76 -24.55
N ALA A 57 -6.83 -12.43 -23.39
CA ALA A 57 -7.61 -12.04 -22.23
C ALA A 57 -6.68 -11.24 -21.33
N GLY A 58 -6.32 -10.04 -21.80
CA GLY A 58 -5.82 -9.01 -20.92
C GLY A 58 -6.77 -8.91 -19.73
N SER A 59 -6.21 -9.14 -18.53
CA SER A 59 -6.84 -8.75 -17.28
C SER A 59 -6.86 -7.23 -17.25
N GLN A 60 -7.78 -6.66 -18.02
CA GLN A 60 -8.27 -5.33 -17.76
C GLN A 60 -9.24 -5.52 -16.59
N THR A 61 -8.73 -5.33 -15.38
CA THR A 61 -9.58 -4.81 -14.31
C THR A 61 -10.08 -3.47 -14.84
N VAL A 62 -11.26 -3.49 -15.46
CA VAL A 62 -12.01 -2.29 -15.78
C VAL A 62 -12.28 -1.65 -14.42
N LEU A 63 -11.42 -0.72 -14.03
CA LEU A 63 -11.77 0.30 -13.05
C LEU A 63 -13.02 0.98 -13.64
N PRO A 64 -14.18 0.90 -12.98
CA PRO A 64 -15.33 1.67 -13.41
C PRO A 64 -14.94 3.14 -13.30
N GLY A 65 -14.63 3.76 -14.44
CA GLY A 65 -14.40 5.18 -14.54
C GLY A 65 -15.70 5.92 -14.20
N GLY A 66 -15.57 6.88 -13.28
CA GLY A 66 -16.29 8.14 -13.27
C GLY A 66 -17.79 8.07 -13.54
N ASN A 67 -18.54 7.60 -12.55
CA ASN A 67 -19.90 8.09 -12.34
C ASN A 67 -20.00 8.45 -10.87
N GLU A 68 -19.88 9.74 -10.56
CA GLU A 68 -20.26 10.33 -9.30
C GLU A 68 -21.79 10.25 -9.15
N THR A 69 -22.29 9.01 -9.03
CA THR A 69 -23.64 8.77 -8.54
C THR A 69 -23.57 9.04 -7.05
N THR A 70 -24.16 10.15 -6.63
CA THR A 70 -24.49 10.47 -5.23
C THR A 70 -25.49 9.45 -4.67
N GLY A 71 -25.09 8.19 -4.59
CA GLY A 71 -25.71 7.16 -3.77
C GLY A 71 -24.92 7.13 -2.48
N GLY A 72 -25.56 7.40 -1.34
CA GLY A 72 -24.87 7.44 -0.05
C GLY A 72 -23.99 6.22 0.13
N TYR A 73 -22.67 6.44 0.29
CA TYR A 73 -21.72 5.38 0.55
C TYR A 73 -22.05 4.76 1.91
N ASN A 74 -22.69 3.60 1.90
CA ASN A 74 -22.95 2.88 3.14
C ASN A 74 -21.64 2.20 3.56
N CYS A 75 -20.90 2.88 4.42
CA CYS A 75 -19.55 2.46 4.78
C CYS A 75 -19.50 1.21 5.67
N THR A 76 -20.66 0.71 6.11
CA THR A 76 -20.81 -0.46 6.99
C THR A 76 -21.31 -1.71 6.27
N ASP A 77 -21.48 -1.67 4.94
CA ASP A 77 -22.05 -2.80 4.19
C ASP A 77 -21.15 -4.03 4.09
N THR A 78 -19.85 -3.91 4.43
CA THR A 78 -18.90 -5.03 4.37
C THR A 78 -17.77 -4.84 5.38
N GLU A 79 -17.54 -5.86 6.22
CA GLU A 79 -16.44 -5.89 7.20
C GLU A 79 -15.61 -7.19 7.09
N PRO A 80 -14.28 -7.10 6.84
CA PRO A 80 -13.54 -5.91 6.42
C PRO A 80 -13.89 -5.50 4.97
N HIS A 81 -13.93 -4.21 4.69
CA HIS A 81 -14.18 -3.73 3.34
C HIS A 81 -12.99 -4.10 2.44
N PRO A 82 -13.16 -4.90 1.36
CA PRO A 82 -12.05 -5.47 0.61
C PRO A 82 -11.16 -4.40 -0.04
N ILE A 83 -11.76 -3.32 -0.55
CA ILE A 83 -11.01 -2.18 -1.13
C ILE A 83 -10.23 -1.44 -0.04
N GLY A 84 -10.87 -1.06 1.08
CA GLY A 84 -10.19 -0.41 2.20
C GLY A 84 -9.04 -1.24 2.76
N GLN A 85 -9.23 -2.55 2.90
CA GLN A 85 -8.19 -3.49 3.32
C GLN A 85 -7.02 -3.55 2.34
N SER A 86 -7.30 -3.51 1.04
CA SER A 86 -6.25 -3.48 0.01
C SER A 86 -5.46 -2.18 0.04
N ILE A 87 -6.13 -1.03 0.18
CA ILE A 87 -5.47 0.29 0.25
C ILE A 87 -4.56 0.36 1.48
N ALA A 88 -5.08 -0.01 2.65
CA ALA A 88 -4.33 -0.04 3.90
C ALA A 88 -3.02 -0.85 3.77
N LYS A 89 -3.11 -2.02 3.13
CA LYS A 89 -1.93 -2.86 2.87
C LYS A 89 -0.96 -2.25 1.87
N SER A 90 -1.46 -1.67 0.77
CA SER A 90 -0.61 -1.14 -0.30
C SER A 90 0.16 0.11 0.09
N TYR A 91 -0.45 0.99 0.88
CA TYR A 91 0.13 2.27 1.29
C TYR A 91 0.68 2.26 2.73
N GLU A 92 0.67 1.10 3.39
CA GLU A 92 1.09 0.94 4.80
C GLU A 92 0.38 1.90 5.77
N VAL A 93 -0.89 2.20 5.48
CA VAL A 93 -1.76 3.04 6.31
C VAL A 93 -2.70 2.16 7.14
N ASP A 94 -3.08 2.62 8.32
CA ASP A 94 -4.03 1.91 9.17
C ASP A 94 -5.40 1.72 8.47
N TYR A 95 -5.96 0.52 8.57
CA TYR A 95 -7.25 0.18 7.97
C TYR A 95 -8.38 1.07 8.51
N LEU A 96 -8.39 1.37 9.82
CA LEU A 96 -9.42 2.24 10.40
C LEU A 96 -9.31 3.66 9.87
N GLN A 97 -8.09 4.15 9.58
CA GLN A 97 -7.92 5.45 8.94
C GLN A 97 -8.51 5.48 7.52
N VAL A 98 -8.26 4.45 6.72
CA VAL A 98 -8.85 4.34 5.37
C VAL A 98 -10.37 4.31 5.44
N MET A 99 -10.93 3.51 6.37
CA MET A 99 -12.37 3.45 6.57
C MET A 99 -12.94 4.75 7.15
N ASN A 100 -12.19 5.48 7.96
CA ASN A 100 -12.61 6.78 8.49
C ASN A 100 -12.77 7.80 7.35
N TRP A 101 -11.84 7.85 6.39
CA TRP A 101 -12.00 8.69 5.20
C TRP A 101 -13.21 8.27 4.36
N PHE A 102 -13.37 6.97 4.12
CA PHE A 102 -14.49 6.46 3.34
C PHE A 102 -15.85 6.77 3.99
N CYS A 103 -15.98 6.51 5.30
CA CYS A 103 -17.16 6.88 6.08
C CYS A 103 -17.38 8.40 6.18
N SER A 104 -16.34 9.21 6.00
CA SER A 104 -16.44 10.67 5.94
C SER A 104 -16.92 11.18 4.58
N GLY A 105 -17.15 10.29 3.60
CA GLY A 105 -17.70 10.62 2.29
C GLY A 105 -16.69 10.66 1.14
N TYR A 106 -15.41 10.39 1.40
CA TYR A 106 -14.42 10.30 0.33
C TYR A 106 -14.53 8.95 -0.38
N SER A 107 -14.55 8.95 -1.71
CA SER A 107 -14.46 7.70 -2.48
C SER A 107 -13.08 7.04 -2.31
N PHE A 108 -13.01 5.72 -2.50
CA PHE A 108 -11.72 5.02 -2.51
C PHE A 108 -10.76 5.55 -3.59
N GLU A 109 -11.30 6.03 -4.72
CA GLU A 109 -10.52 6.68 -5.76
C GLU A 109 -9.85 7.97 -5.25
N ASN A 110 -10.60 8.84 -4.57
CA ASN A 110 -10.04 10.06 -3.98
C ASN A 110 -9.01 9.74 -2.89
N ILE A 111 -9.25 8.71 -2.07
CA ILE A 111 -8.28 8.25 -1.06
C ILE A 111 -6.99 7.77 -1.71
N LEU A 112 -7.08 6.96 -2.78
CA LEU A 112 -5.92 6.47 -3.53
C LEU A 112 -5.12 7.62 -4.14
N ILE A 113 -5.79 8.56 -4.81
CA ILE A 113 -5.13 9.73 -5.42
C ILE A 113 -4.45 10.59 -4.35
N ALA A 114 -5.11 10.81 -3.22
CA ALA A 114 -4.53 11.58 -2.11
C ALA A 114 -3.28 10.90 -1.53
N LEU A 115 -3.32 9.58 -1.31
CA LEU A 115 -2.17 8.81 -0.81
C LEU A 115 -0.99 8.83 -1.79
N GLU A 116 -1.26 8.64 -3.08
CA GLU A 116 -0.24 8.71 -4.13
C GLU A 116 0.40 10.10 -4.20
N THR A 117 -0.43 11.13 -4.20
CA THR A 117 0.01 12.54 -4.21
C THR A 117 0.83 12.85 -2.97
N SER A 118 0.38 12.43 -1.79
CA SER A 118 1.05 12.62 -0.51
C SER A 118 2.48 12.09 -0.52
N SER A 119 2.69 10.93 -1.16
CA SER A 119 4.02 10.28 -1.26
C SER A 119 5.05 11.12 -2.04
N VAL A 120 4.59 12.05 -2.88
CA VAL A 120 5.43 12.89 -3.73
C VAL A 120 5.61 14.29 -3.15
N VAL A 121 4.53 14.96 -2.75
CA VAL A 121 4.57 16.38 -2.35
C VAL A 121 4.78 16.59 -0.84
N ASN A 122 4.89 15.51 -0.06
CA ASN A 122 5.07 15.55 1.40
C ASN A 122 3.99 16.37 2.12
N ILE A 123 2.76 16.35 1.59
CA ILE A 123 1.56 16.92 2.20
C ILE A 123 0.71 15.77 2.73
N PRO A 124 0.33 15.76 4.02
CA PRO A 124 -0.58 14.76 4.58
C PRO A 124 -1.85 14.50 3.76
N THR A 125 -2.21 13.22 3.62
CA THR A 125 -3.41 12.75 2.90
C THR A 125 -4.68 13.46 3.35
N ASP A 126 -4.87 13.69 4.65
CA ASP A 126 -6.04 14.39 5.19
C ASP A 126 -6.20 15.79 4.58
N MET A 127 -5.11 16.55 4.46
CA MET A 127 -5.15 17.89 3.88
C MET A 127 -5.47 17.85 2.38
N LEU A 128 -4.95 16.86 1.65
CA LEU A 128 -5.26 16.69 0.23
C LEU A 128 -6.72 16.31 -0.01
N LEU A 129 -7.28 15.46 0.86
CA LEU A 129 -8.70 15.10 0.85
C LEU A 129 -9.59 16.30 1.22
N GLU A 130 -9.19 17.09 2.21
CA GLU A 130 -9.88 18.35 2.54
C GLU A 130 -9.86 19.34 1.37
N MET A 131 -8.73 19.50 0.68
CA MET A 131 -8.64 20.33 -0.53
C MET A 131 -9.59 19.83 -1.63
N ARG A 132 -9.79 18.51 -1.74
CA ARG A 132 -10.69 17.89 -2.73
C ARG A 132 -12.16 18.26 -2.54
N LEU A 133 -12.56 18.71 -1.34
CA LEU A 133 -13.93 19.16 -1.09
C LEU A 133 -14.31 20.39 -1.93
N ASP A 134 -13.34 21.28 -2.19
CA ASP A 134 -13.57 22.56 -2.86
C ASP A 134 -12.86 22.69 -4.21
N LYS A 135 -11.95 21.76 -4.55
CA LYS A 135 -11.08 21.84 -5.73
C LYS A 135 -11.00 20.51 -6.48
N GLU A 136 -10.83 20.59 -7.79
CA GLU A 136 -10.49 19.44 -8.63
C GLU A 136 -9.01 19.07 -8.49
N TRP A 137 -8.68 17.79 -8.76
CA TRP A 137 -7.32 17.27 -8.60
C TRP A 137 -6.28 18.03 -9.41
N GLU A 138 -6.62 18.50 -10.61
CA GLU A 138 -5.72 19.29 -11.45
C GLU A 138 -5.32 20.61 -10.78
N VAL A 139 -6.25 21.26 -10.07
CA VAL A 139 -5.97 22.50 -9.33
C VAL A 139 -5.13 22.20 -8.09
N ILE A 140 -5.45 21.11 -7.37
CA ILE A 140 -4.67 20.68 -6.20
C ILE A 140 -3.22 20.36 -6.61
N TRP A 141 -3.03 19.63 -7.72
CA TRP A 141 -1.71 19.26 -8.20
C TRP A 141 -0.88 20.44 -8.68
N ASP A 142 -1.50 21.44 -9.29
CA ASP A 142 -0.84 22.70 -9.65
C ASP A 142 -0.37 23.45 -8.39
N GLU A 143 -1.25 23.63 -7.42
CA GLU A 143 -0.94 24.35 -6.17
C GLU A 143 0.10 23.62 -5.29
N THR A 144 0.08 22.29 -5.29
CA THR A 144 1.00 21.48 -4.49
C THR A 144 2.33 21.19 -5.19
N GLY A 145 2.47 21.58 -6.47
CA GLY A 145 3.66 21.32 -7.27
C GLY A 145 3.82 19.85 -7.69
N PHE A 146 2.73 19.06 -7.67
CA PHE A 146 2.74 17.66 -8.12
C PHE A 146 2.95 17.57 -9.65
N THR A 147 2.31 18.46 -10.40
CA THR A 147 2.63 18.66 -11.82
C THR A 147 3.85 19.57 -11.91
N GLY A 148 5.06 19.01 -11.93
CA GLY A 148 6.30 19.80 -12.05
C GLY A 148 6.29 20.79 -13.23
N ASP A 149 7.19 21.79 -13.18
CA ASP A 149 7.30 22.87 -14.17
C ASP A 149 7.21 22.32 -15.61
N ARG A 150 6.10 22.61 -16.29
CA ARG A 150 5.87 22.28 -17.70
C ARG A 150 6.48 23.33 -18.63
#